data_AF-A0A9X0CDE2-F1
#
_entry.id   AF-A0A9X0CDE2-F1
#
_cell.length_a   1.000
_cell.length_b   1.000
_cell.length_c   1.000
_cell.angle_alpha   90.00
_cell.angle_beta   90.00
_cell.angle_gamma   90.00
#
_symmetry.space_group_name_H-M   'P 1'
#
loop_
_entity.id
_entity.type
_entity.pdbx_description
1 polymer ?
#
loop_
_entity_poly.entity_id
_entity_poly.type
_entity_poly.pdbx_seq_one_letter_code
_entity_poly.pdbx_strand_id
1 'polypeptide(L)'
;LPSIVSSSQIGMIDPHEEYFGDGKNRRTGHRWRMKEDRAIMDTIPDQFQPYKGIFTVQMMFSPRDPIMGRCSVSLCATTPSELSQTLYSAERVHTFV
;
A
#
# COMPACT_ATOMS: atom_id res chain seq x y z
N LEU A 1 0.62 7.90 0.20
CA LEU A 1 0.95 7.23 -1.08
C LEU A 1 -0.06 6.13 -1.39
N PRO A 2 -0.41 5.89 -2.66
CA PRO A 2 -1.25 4.77 -3.05
C PRO A 2 -0.48 3.45 -2.99
N SER A 3 -1.18 2.36 -2.65
CA SER A 3 -0.64 1.02 -2.60
C SER A 3 -1.56 -0.01 -3.25
N ILE A 4 -0.97 -1.10 -3.69
CA ILE A 4 -1.63 -2.22 -4.38
C ILE A 4 -1.25 -3.49 -3.65
N VAL A 5 -2.25 -4.27 -3.24
CA VAL A 5 -2.08 -5.61 -2.71
C VAL A 5 -2.55 -6.61 -3.76
N SER A 6 -1.70 -7.56 -4.12
CA SER A 6 -2.04 -8.61 -5.08
C SER A 6 -1.35 -9.91 -4.67
N SER A 7 -2.14 -10.97 -4.54
CA SER A 7 -1.67 -12.32 -4.18
C SER A 7 -0.81 -12.32 -2.90
N SER A 8 0.53 -12.37 -3.04
CA SER A 8 1.50 -12.38 -1.94
C SER A 8 2.40 -11.15 -1.91
N GLN A 9 1.99 -10.05 -2.56
CA GLN A 9 2.81 -8.86 -2.74
C GLN A 9 2.04 -7.60 -2.36
N ILE A 10 2.78 -6.64 -1.78
CA ILE A 10 2.32 -5.28 -1.51
C ILE A 10 3.26 -4.34 -2.27
N GLY A 11 2.71 -3.56 -3.18
CA GLY A 11 3.41 -2.47 -3.88
C GLY A 11 2.94 -1.12 -3.37
N MET A 12 3.85 -0.18 -3.19
CA MET A 12 3.56 1.21 -2.86
C MET A 12 4.17 2.09 -3.92
N ILE A 13 3.40 3.05 -4.43
CA ILE A 13 3.82 3.93 -5.52
C ILE A 13 4.16 5.28 -4.91
N ASP A 14 5.37 5.75 -5.19
CA ASP A 14 5.90 7.03 -4.74
C ASP A 14 6.30 7.88 -5.96
N PRO A 15 5.36 8.60 -6.57
CA PRO A 15 5.64 9.37 -7.77
C PRO A 15 6.58 10.58 -7.52
N HIS A 16 6.72 11.02 -6.26
CA HIS A 16 7.66 12.08 -5.88
C HIS A 16 9.07 11.55 -5.56
N GLU A 17 9.23 10.22 -5.46
CA GLU A 17 10.50 9.53 -5.23
C GLU A 17 11.24 9.97 -3.94
N GLU A 18 10.48 10.46 -2.97
CA GLU A 18 10.97 11.04 -1.73
C GLU A 18 11.26 9.96 -0.67
N TYR A 19 10.46 8.88 -0.66
CA TYR A 19 10.44 7.92 0.44
C TYR A 19 11.27 6.67 0.21
N PHE A 20 11.54 6.32 -1.06
CA PHE A 20 12.24 5.07 -1.42
C PHE A 20 13.57 5.27 -2.13
N GLY A 21 13.93 6.50 -2.47
CA GLY A 21 15.23 6.83 -3.05
C GLY A 21 16.35 6.80 -2.01
N ASP A 22 17.57 6.48 -2.42
CA ASP A 22 18.79 6.52 -1.58
C ASP A 22 19.68 7.74 -1.92
N GLY A 23 19.12 8.74 -2.60
CA GLY A 23 19.81 9.93 -3.11
C GLY A 23 20.68 9.68 -4.36
N LYS A 24 21.03 8.43 -4.68
CA LYS A 24 21.77 8.06 -5.90
C LYS A 24 20.89 7.36 -6.94
N ASN A 25 19.91 6.59 -6.46
CA ASN A 25 18.96 5.86 -7.25
C ASN A 25 17.55 6.39 -6.95
N ARG A 26 16.97 7.05 -7.94
CA ARG A 26 15.57 7.48 -7.92
C ARG A 26 14.67 6.24 -7.93
N ARG A 27 13.65 6.20 -7.07
CA ARG A 27 12.71 5.07 -6.96
C ARG A 27 11.28 5.58 -6.87
N THR A 28 10.48 5.20 -7.84
CA THR A 28 9.06 5.58 -7.95
C THR A 28 8.12 4.74 -7.08
N GLY A 29 8.66 4.00 -6.12
CA GLY A 29 7.92 3.07 -5.29
C GLY A 29 8.77 1.95 -4.71
N HIS A 30 8.10 1.06 -3.99
CA HIS A 30 8.70 -0.12 -3.41
C HIS A 30 7.72 -1.30 -3.38
N ARG A 31 8.23 -2.52 -3.39
CA ARG A 31 7.43 -3.73 -3.30
C ARG A 31 7.99 -4.67 -2.25
N TRP A 32 7.12 -5.12 -1.35
CA TRP A 32 7.37 -6.21 -0.41
C TRP A 32 6.66 -7.48 -0.86
N ARG A 33 7.35 -8.60 -0.75
CA ARG A 33 6.78 -9.94 -0.89
C ARG A 33 6.56 -10.51 0.51
N MET A 34 5.33 -10.91 0.79
CA MET A 34 4.87 -11.24 2.15
C MET A 34 5.63 -12.39 2.82
N LYS A 35 6.24 -13.30 2.05
CA LYS A 35 7.04 -14.41 2.57
C LYS A 35 8.51 -14.04 2.66
N GLU A 36 9.08 -13.54 1.57
CA GLU A 36 10.51 -13.29 1.43
C GLU A 36 10.96 -12.07 2.24
N ASP A 37 10.13 -11.04 2.31
CA ASP A 37 10.45 -9.78 2.99
C ASP A 37 9.83 -9.71 4.39
N ARG A 38 9.34 -10.85 4.92
CA ARG A 38 8.61 -10.95 6.19
C ARG A 38 9.38 -10.34 7.35
N ALA A 39 10.68 -10.64 7.45
CA ALA A 39 11.53 -10.12 8.52
C ALA A 39 11.59 -8.59 8.52
N ILE A 40 11.65 -7.96 7.35
CA ILE A 40 11.63 -6.49 7.20
C ILE A 40 10.24 -5.97 7.55
N MET A 41 9.18 -6.65 7.10
CA MET A 41 7.81 -6.23 7.41
C MET A 41 7.52 -6.24 8.91
N ASP A 42 8.12 -7.18 9.65
CA ASP A 42 7.97 -7.30 11.08
C ASP A 42 8.76 -6.20 11.86
N THR A 43 9.74 -5.51 11.25
CA THR A 43 10.44 -4.37 11.89
C THR A 43 9.67 -3.05 11.80
N ILE A 44 8.73 -2.94 10.87
CA ILE A 44 7.89 -1.75 10.65
C ILE A 44 6.40 -2.12 10.65
N PRO A 45 5.88 -2.70 11.75
CA PRO A 45 4.54 -3.30 11.78
C PRO A 45 3.43 -2.28 11.48
N ASP A 46 3.60 -1.03 11.89
CA ASP A 46 2.63 0.06 11.69
C ASP A 46 2.37 0.34 10.21
N GLN A 47 3.39 0.19 9.36
CA GLN A 47 3.26 0.35 7.90
C GLN A 47 2.34 -0.71 7.28
N PHE A 48 2.27 -1.89 7.91
CA PHE A 48 1.51 -3.03 7.40
C PHE A 48 0.21 -3.30 8.15
N GLN A 49 -0.05 -2.61 9.27
CA GLN A 49 -1.30 -2.72 10.02
C GLN A 49 -2.55 -2.42 9.19
N PRO A 50 -2.58 -1.39 8.31
CA PRO A 50 -3.76 -1.10 7.51
C PRO A 50 -4.21 -2.25 6.60
N TYR A 51 -3.33 -3.19 6.26
CA TYR A 51 -3.70 -4.35 5.43
C TYR A 51 -4.21 -5.53 6.27
N LYS A 52 -4.11 -5.48 7.60
CA LYS A 52 -4.63 -6.50 8.51
C LYS A 52 -6.12 -6.30 8.70
N GLY A 53 -6.92 -7.32 8.42
CA GLY A 53 -8.36 -7.33 8.69
C GLY A 53 -9.26 -6.60 7.68
N ILE A 54 -8.72 -5.73 6.82
CA ILE A 54 -9.51 -5.07 5.73
C ILE A 54 -9.88 -6.07 4.64
N PHE A 55 -9.02 -7.04 4.39
CA PHE A 55 -9.30 -8.12 3.44
C PHE A 55 -9.26 -9.43 4.20
N THR A 56 -10.00 -10.43 3.72
CA THR A 56 -9.84 -11.84 4.06
C THR A 56 -8.45 -12.38 3.64
N VAL A 57 -7.36 -11.64 3.90
CA VAL A 57 -5.98 -12.14 3.96
C VAL A 57 -5.78 -13.01 5.23
N GLN A 58 -6.84 -13.68 5.71
CA GLN A 58 -6.67 -14.96 6.40
C GLN A 58 -6.20 -16.07 5.44
N MET A 59 -6.01 -15.76 4.16
CA MET A 59 -5.26 -16.61 3.22
C MET A 59 -3.76 -16.74 3.51
N MET A 60 -3.22 -16.13 4.58
CA MET A 60 -1.85 -16.41 4.99
C MET A 60 -1.64 -17.85 5.51
N PHE A 61 -2.71 -18.62 5.77
CA PHE A 61 -2.62 -19.95 6.41
C PHE A 61 -3.22 -21.13 5.65
N SER A 62 -3.90 -20.96 4.51
CA SER A 62 -4.44 -22.11 3.76
C SER A 62 -3.70 -22.32 2.44
N PRO A 63 -3.04 -23.49 2.25
CA PRO A 63 -2.26 -23.78 1.03
C PRO A 63 -3.13 -24.14 -0.19
N ARG A 64 -4.46 -24.11 -0.10
CA ARG A 64 -5.31 -24.77 -1.11
C ARG A 64 -5.85 -23.91 -2.23
N ASP A 65 -6.00 -22.59 -2.10
CA ASP A 65 -6.47 -21.76 -3.22
C ASP A 65 -6.03 -20.30 -3.07
N PRO A 66 -5.14 -19.77 -3.93
CA PRO A 66 -4.84 -18.35 -3.94
C PRO A 66 -5.99 -17.60 -4.62
N ILE A 67 -6.95 -17.07 -3.85
CA ILE A 67 -7.92 -16.09 -4.37
C ILE A 67 -7.13 -14.91 -4.94
N MET A 68 -7.17 -14.77 -6.26
CA MET A 68 -6.51 -13.73 -7.05
C MET A 68 -7.28 -12.41 -6.92
N GLY A 69 -7.30 -11.85 -5.72
CA GLY A 69 -7.82 -10.51 -5.45
C GLY A 69 -6.74 -9.46 -5.71
N ARG A 70 -7.04 -8.45 -6.51
CA ARG A 70 -6.26 -7.21 -6.59
C ARG A 70 -7.02 -6.14 -5.83
N CYS A 71 -6.38 -5.56 -4.83
CA CYS A 71 -6.94 -4.48 -4.03
C CYS A 71 -6.03 -3.26 -4.09
N SER A 72 -6.62 -2.10 -4.30
CA SER A 72 -5.91 -0.82 -4.24
C SER A 72 -6.31 -0.11 -2.96
N VAL A 73 -5.33 0.27 -2.15
CA VAL A 73 -5.51 1.07 -0.94
C VAL A 73 -4.94 2.45 -1.22
N SER A 74 -5.78 3.47 -1.16
CA SER A 74 -5.35 4.86 -1.34
C SER A 74 -5.53 5.60 -0.02
N LEU A 75 -4.42 6.08 0.54
CA LEU A 75 -4.47 7.02 1.66
C LEU A 75 -5.03 8.36 1.13
N CYS A 76 -6.09 8.86 1.75
CA CYS A 76 -6.66 10.15 1.41
C CYS A 76 -5.61 11.25 1.65
N ALA A 77 -5.45 12.14 0.66
CA ALA A 77 -4.54 13.28 0.81
C ALA A 77 -5.08 14.23 1.88
N THR A 78 -4.32 14.38 2.96
CA THR A 78 -4.59 15.32 4.06
C THR A 78 -3.83 16.64 3.89
N THR A 79 -2.77 16.64 3.10
CA THR A 79 -1.98 17.82 2.71
C THR A 79 -1.86 17.90 1.18
N PRO A 80 -1.76 19.11 0.60
CA PRO A 80 -1.53 19.27 -0.84
C PRO A 80 -0.17 18.70 -1.24
N SER A 81 -0.05 18.22 -2.48
CA SER A 81 1.23 17.84 -3.10
C SER A 81 1.40 18.50 -4.47
N GLU A 82 2.59 18.39 -5.08
CA GLU A 82 2.80 18.92 -6.43
C GLU A 82 1.91 18.23 -7.48
N LEU A 83 1.48 16.99 -7.23
CA LEU A 83 0.60 16.25 -8.13
C LEU A 83 -0.87 16.65 -8.01
N SER A 84 -1.32 17.09 -6.84
CA SER A 84 -2.70 17.52 -6.65
C SER A 84 -2.86 18.42 -5.41
N GLN A 85 -3.62 19.51 -5.61
CA GLN A 85 -4.07 20.38 -4.52
C GLN A 85 -5.36 19.89 -3.86
N THR A 86 -5.92 18.75 -4.31
CA THR A 86 -7.21 18.25 -3.85
C THR A 86 -7.07 17.46 -2.55
N LEU A 87 -7.69 17.96 -1.48
CA LEU A 87 -7.79 17.25 -0.21
C LEU A 87 -9.05 16.37 -0.18
N TYR A 88 -8.93 15.16 0.37
CA TYR A 88 -10.04 14.22 0.47
C TYR A 88 -10.51 14.11 1.93
N SER A 89 -11.78 14.45 2.17
CA SER A 89 -12.49 14.23 3.43
C SER A 89 -13.49 13.09 3.28
N ALA A 90 -13.98 12.52 4.40
CA ALA A 90 -15.00 11.46 4.36
C ALA A 90 -16.26 11.89 3.58
N GLU A 91 -16.67 13.15 3.73
CA GLU A 91 -17.78 13.75 2.98
C GLU A 91 -17.51 13.77 1.47
N ARG A 92 -16.29 14.17 1.05
CA ARG A 92 -15.90 14.13 -0.37
C ARG A 92 -15.91 12.71 -0.92
N VAL A 93 -15.39 11.74 -0.16
CA VAL A 93 -15.40 10.32 -0.59
C VAL A 93 -16.83 9.83 -0.84
N HIS A 94 -17.80 10.24 -0.01
CA HIS A 94 -19.20 9.86 -0.19
C HIS A 94 -19.81 10.36 -1.50
N THR A 95 -19.35 11.50 -2.03
CA THR A 95 -19.87 12.07 -3.28
C THR A 95 -19.37 11.37 -4.56
N PHE A 96 -18.41 10.45 -4.46
CA PHE A 96 -17.90 9.68 -5.61
C PHE A 96 -18.64 8.34 -5.84
N VAL A 97 -19.60 8.01 -4.97
CA VAL A 97 -20.39 6.77 -5.01
C VAL A 97 -21.74 7.03 -5.66
#